data_AF-A0AAW2DD08-F1
#
_entry.id   AF-A0AAW2DD08-F1
#
_cell.length_a   1.000
_cell.length_b   1.000
_cell.length_c   1.000
_cell.angle_alpha   90.00
_cell.angle_beta   90.00
_cell.angle_gamma   90.00
#
_symmetry.space_group_name_H-M   'P 1'
#
loop_
_entity.id
_entity.type
_entity.pdbx_description
1 polymer ?
#
loop_
_entity_poly.entity_id
_entity_poly.type
_entity_poly.pdbx_seq_one_letter_code
_entity_poly.pdbx_strand_id
1 'polypeptide(L)' 'AYDALDPTGNITIKWDVISWTPDGHVATVKMYNYKQYLHIQAPGWTLGWTWAKKEVIWSLMGGPNNR' A
#
# COMPACT_ATOMS: atom_id res chain seq x y z
N ALA A 1 -14.36 5.29 5.96
CA ALA A 1 -15.33 5.81 6.96
C ALA A 1 -14.79 7.10 7.54
N TYR A 2 -15.66 8.07 7.82
CA TYR A 2 -15.30 9.32 8.47
C TYR A 2 -15.12 9.11 9.98
N ASP A 3 -14.13 9.77 10.59
CA ASP A 3 -13.86 9.76 12.03
C ASP A 3 -13.83 11.22 12.51
N ALA A 4 -14.72 11.57 13.44
CA ALA A 4 -14.83 12.93 13.96
C ALA A 4 -13.68 13.32 14.90
N LEU A 5 -12.99 12.34 15.51
CA LEU A 5 -11.83 12.58 16.37
C LEU A 5 -10.53 12.72 15.57
N ASP A 6 -10.54 12.27 14.31
CA ASP A 6 -9.43 12.43 13.37
C ASP A 6 -9.94 12.86 11.98
N PRO A 7 -10.45 14.10 11.87
CA PRO A 7 -11.08 14.60 10.66
C PRO A 7 -10.10 14.79 9.50
N THR A 8 -8.79 14.87 9.78
CA THR A 8 -7.73 15.07 8.78
C THR A 8 -6.88 13.84 8.51
N GLY A 9 -7.03 12.78 9.29
CA GLY A 9 -6.23 11.58 9.13
C GLY A 9 -6.51 10.89 7.80
N ASN A 10 -5.48 10.32 7.21
CA ASN A 10 -5.55 9.69 5.89
C ASN A 10 -4.61 8.50 5.81
N ILE A 11 -4.87 7.64 4.83
CA ILE A 11 -3.95 6.58 4.43
C ILE A 11 -3.43 6.97 3.05
N THR A 12 -2.11 7.08 2.93
CA THR A 12 -1.45 7.40 1.67
C THR A 12 -0.71 6.18 1.17
N ILE A 13 -0.99 5.76 -0.06
CA ILE A 13 -0.27 4.69 -0.74
C ILE A 13 0.56 5.32 -1.87
N LYS A 14 1.87 5.06 -1.87
CA LYS A 14 2.79 5.50 -2.91
C LYS A 14 3.36 4.29 -3.65
N TRP A 15 3.43 4.40 -4.97
CA TRP A 15 4.01 3.41 -5.87
C TRP A 15 5.20 4.05 -6.56
N ASP A 16 6.40 3.54 -6.27
CA ASP A 16 7.65 4.02 -6.88
C ASP A 16 8.12 2.95 -7.87
N VAL A 17 8.02 3.18 -9.18
CA VAL A 17 8.58 2.27 -10.19
C VAL A 17 10.10 2.45 -10.22
N ILE A 18 10.84 1.40 -9.85
CA ILE A 18 12.29 1.43 -9.73
C ILE A 18 13.02 0.81 -10.93
N SER A 19 12.33 -0.02 -11.72
CA SER A 19 12.88 -0.60 -12.94
C SER A 19 11.79 -0.97 -13.94
N TRP A 20 12.12 -0.84 -15.23
CA TRP A 20 11.32 -1.25 -16.36
C TRP A 20 11.99 -2.48 -16.99
N THR A 21 11.24 -3.56 -17.15
CA THR A 21 11.69 -4.78 -17.83
C THR A 21 10.85 -5.00 -19.08
N PRO A 22 11.32 -5.78 -20.07
CA PRO A 22 10.52 -6.07 -21.27
C PRO A 22 9.16 -6.72 -20.96
N ASP A 23 9.06 -7.42 -19.82
CA ASP A 23 7.91 -8.18 -19.36
C ASP A 23 7.11 -7.50 -18.23
N GLY A 24 7.54 -6.33 -17.74
CA GLY A 24 6.83 -5.64 -16.66
C GLY A 24 7.62 -4.54 -15.96
N HIS A 25 7.32 -4.35 -14.67
CA HIS A 25 7.92 -3.32 -13.84
C HIS A 25 8.22 -3.88 -12.46
N VAL A 26 9.30 -3.38 -11.86
CA VAL A 26 9.56 -3.55 -10.44
C VAL A 26 9.17 -2.25 -9.75
N ALA A 27 8.31 -2.33 -8.75
CA ALA A 27 7.86 -1.17 -7.99
C ALA A 27 7.96 -1.41 -6.48
N THR A 28 8.23 -0.34 -5.74
CA THR A 28 8.12 -0.33 -4.27
C THR A 28 6.78 0.28 -3.88
N VAL A 29 6.06 -0.39 -2.98
CA VAL A 29 4.78 0.09 -2.44
C VAL A 29 4.99 0.55 -1.01
N LYS A 30 4.70 1.82 -0.73
CA LYS A 30 4.78 2.39 0.61
C LYS A 30 3.40 2.82 1.07
N MET A 31 2.99 2.31 2.23
CA MET A 31 1.72 2.68 2.86
C MET A 31 2.01 3.48 4.12
N TYR A 32 1.47 4.69 4.18
CA TYR A 32 1.54 5.57 5.33
C TYR A 32 0.17 5.64 5.98
N ASN A 33 0.09 5.26 7.25
CA ASN A 33 -1.11 5.43 8.04
C ASN A 33 -0.96 6.67 8.93
N TYR A 34 -1.66 7.74 8.58
CA TYR A 34 -1.73 8.96 9.39
C TYR A 34 -3.02 9.04 10.21
N LYS A 35 -3.72 7.91 10.39
CA LYS A 35 -4.84 7.83 11.33
C LYS A 35 -4.33 7.69 12.76
N GLN A 36 -4.75 8.57 13.66
CA GLN A 36 -4.28 8.58 15.05
C GLN A 36 -5.02 7.57 15.95
N TYR A 37 -6.32 7.37 15.72
CA TYR A 37 -7.20 6.63 16.64
C TYR A 37 -7.79 5.34 16.06
N LEU A 38 -7.50 5.02 14.80
CA LEU A 38 -7.94 3.78 14.18
C LEU A 38 -6.89 2.67 14.37
N HIS A 39 -7.14 1.84 15.37
CA HIS A 39 -6.38 0.60 15.58
C HIS A 39 -6.68 -0.42 14.48
N ILE A 40 -5.62 -0.92 13.84
CA ILE A 40 -5.71 -2.02 12.89
C ILE A 40 -5.89 -3.31 13.69
N GLN A 41 -7.12 -3.80 13.73
CA GLN A 41 -7.42 -5.08 14.37
C GLN A 41 -7.03 -6.25 13.46
N ALA A 42 -6.76 -7.40 14.07
CA ALA A 42 -6.51 -8.63 13.32
C ALA A 42 -7.72 -8.94 12.40
N PRO A 43 -7.49 -9.40 11.16
CA PRO A 43 -6.22 -9.89 10.61
C PRO A 43 -5.31 -8.82 9.99
N GLY A 44 -5.70 -7.54 10.02
CA GLY A 44 -4.93 -6.46 9.41
C GLY A 44 -5.68 -5.74 8.29
N TRP A 45 -4.94 -5.28 7.29
CA TRP A 45 -5.49 -4.64 6.10
C TRP A 45 -5.58 -5.59 4.93
N THR A 46 -6.62 -5.41 4.12
CA THR A 46 -6.71 -5.99 2.78
C THR A 46 -6.55 -4.86 1.77
N LEU A 47 -5.56 -5.00 0.89
CA LEU A 47 -5.35 -4.08 -0.23
C LEU A 47 -5.77 -4.77 -1.52
N GLY A 48 -6.61 -4.10 -2.30
CA GLY A 48 -7.01 -4.53 -3.64
C GLY A 48 -6.74 -3.43 -4.65
N TRP A 49 -6.57 -3.82 -5.91
CA TRP A 49 -6.41 -2.90 -7.03
C TRP A 49 -7.01 -3.52 -8.29
N THR A 50 -7.31 -2.68 -9.26
CA THR A 50 -7.76 -3.11 -10.59
C THR A 50 -6.61 -2.90 -11.56
N TRP A 51 -6.30 -3.95 -12.32
CA TRP A 51 -5.29 -3.88 -13.37
C TRP A 51 -5.82 -3.11 -14.57
N ALA A 52 -4.97 -2.31 -15.21
CA ALA A 52 -5.34 -1.62 -16.44
C ALA A 52 -5.43 -2.61 -17.62
N LYS A 53 -4.60 -3.68 -17.60
CA LYS A 53 -4.58 -4.75 -18.60
C LYS A 53 -4.52 -6.13 -17.94
N LYS A 54 -4.10 -7.15 -18.70
CA LYS A 54 -3.78 -8.48 -18.17
C LYS A 54 -2.45 -8.44 -17.42
N GLU A 55 -2.49 -8.01 -16.16
CA GLU A 55 -1.32 -7.89 -15.29
C GLU A 55 -1.42 -8.87 -14.11
N VAL A 56 -0.27 -9.22 -13.54
CA VAL A 56 -0.17 -10.12 -12.38
C VAL A 56 1.01 -9.70 -11.52
N ILE A 57 0.88 -9.91 -10.21
CA ILE A 57 2.03 -9.83 -9.30
C ILE A 57 2.82 -11.12 -9.43
N TRP A 58 4.06 -10.99 -9.91
CA TRP A 58 4.99 -12.11 -9.99
C TRP A 58 5.60 -12.47 -8.64
N SER A 59 5.93 -11.46 -7.84
CA SER A 59 6.50 -11.65 -6.50
C SER A 59 6.23 -10.44 -5.62
N LEU A 60 6.15 -10.68 -4.31
CA LEU A 60 6.10 -9.66 -3.28
C LEU A 60 7.16 -9.98 -2.24
N MET A 61 7.99 -8.98 -1.92
CA MET A 61 8.96 -9.06 -0.84
C MET A 61 8.59 -8.04 0.22
N GLY A 62 8.64 -8.46 1.49
CA GLY A 62 8.45 -7.55 2.61
C GLY A 62 9.51 -6.46 2.63
N GLY A 63 9.12 -5.25 3.02
CA GLY A 63 10.07 -4.17 3.25
C GLY A 63 10.94 -4.45 4.48
N PRO A 64 12.15 -3.86 4.56
CA PRO A 64 12.98 -3.95 5.76
C PRO A 64 12.22 -3.38 6.95
N ASN A 65 12.21 -4.14 8.06
CA ASN A 65 11.69 -3.64 9.33
C ASN A 65 12.76 -2.73 9.94
N ASN A 66 12.62 -1.42 9.76
CA ASN A 66 13.55 -0.43 10.31
C ASN A 66 13.15 0.03 11.72
N ARG A 67 12.50 -0.85 12.50
CA ARG A 67 12.25 -0.60 13.93
C ARG A 67 13.52 -0.83 14.74
#